data_AF-A0A348DJF4-F1
#
_entry.id   AF-A0A348DJF4-F1
#
_cell.length_a   1.000
_cell.length_b   1.000
_cell.length_c   1.000
_cell.angle_alpha   90.00
_cell.angle_beta   90.00
_cell.angle_gamma   90.00
#
_symmetry.space_group_name_H-M   'P 1'
#
loop_
_entity.id
_entity.type
_entity.pdbx_description
1 polymer ?
#
loop_
_entity_poly.entity_id
_entity_poly.type
_entity_poly.pdbx_seq_one_letter_code
_entity_poly.pdbx_strand_id
1 'polypeptide(L)' 'MEQFNIAYIRSLAAHAGFKVSSCEVDDDSIDITIEGTGFNNSLFRNPKIDIQLKSTKNFKLKNNIITYPLVMTPTY' A
#
# COMPACT_ATOMS: atom_id res chain seq x y z
N MET A 1 11.38 -1.86 -9.58
CA MET A 1 10.17 -0.99 -9.68
C MET A 1 9.59 -0.64 -8.31
N GLU A 2 9.79 -1.48 -7.30
CA GLU A 2 9.29 -1.27 -5.93
C GLU A 2 9.74 0.05 -5.29
N GLN A 3 11.04 0.34 -5.22
CA GLN A 3 11.56 1.58 -4.64
C GLN A 3 11.05 2.86 -5.33
N PHE A 4 10.79 2.79 -6.63
CA PHE A 4 10.17 3.90 -7.37
C PHE A 4 8.70 4.10 -6.94
N ASN A 5 7.93 3.01 -6.82
CA ASN A 5 6.55 3.08 -6.35
C ASN A 5 6.47 3.58 -4.90
N ILE A 6 7.39 3.15 -4.03
CA ILE A 6 7.50 3.63 -2.65
C ILE A 6 7.76 5.15 -2.63
N ALA A 7 8.73 5.63 -3.43
CA ALA A 7 9.05 7.06 -3.51
C ALA A 7 7.85 7.89 -4.01
N TYR A 8 7.12 7.38 -5.01
CA TYR A 8 5.92 8.02 -5.52
C TYR A 8 4.83 8.14 -4.43
N ILE A 9 4.51 7.05 -3.75
CA ILE A 9 3.50 7.05 -2.67
C ILE A 9 3.93 7.96 -1.52
N ARG A 10 5.22 7.96 -1.15
CA ARG A 10 5.77 8.88 -0.15
C ARG A 10 5.54 10.33 -0.53
N SER A 11 5.78 10.70 -1.79
CA SER A 11 5.57 12.08 -2.25
C SER A 11 4.09 12.50 -2.18
N LEU A 12 3.17 11.61 -2.54
CA LEU A 12 1.73 11.85 -2.48
C LEU A 12 1.24 11.98 -1.02
N ALA A 13 1.67 11.06 -0.14
CA ALA A 13 1.32 11.09 1.26
C ALA A 13 1.88 12.35 1.96
N ALA A 14 3.12 12.73 1.67
CA ALA A 14 3.73 13.95 2.19
C ALA A 14 2.99 15.21 1.73
N HIS A 15 2.59 15.27 0.45
CA HIS A 15 1.78 16.37 -0.08
C HIS A 15 0.43 16.48 0.64
N ALA A 16 -0.19 15.35 0.95
CA ALA A 16 -1.47 15.29 1.65
C ALA A 16 -1.35 15.40 3.18
N GLY A 17 -0.14 15.57 3.73
CA GLY A 17 0.10 15.71 5.17
C GLY A 17 -0.04 14.42 5.97
N PHE A 18 0.04 13.25 5.32
CA PHE A 18 -0.01 11.96 5.97
C PHE A 18 1.36 11.45 6.37
N LYS A 19 1.41 10.69 7.47
CA LYS A 19 2.63 10.00 7.90
C LYS A 19 2.76 8.69 7.12
N VAL A 20 3.99 8.35 6.76
CA VAL A 20 4.32 7.09 6.07
C VAL A 20 5.29 6.28 6.91
N SER A 21 5.00 5.01 7.11
CA SER A 21 5.92 4.02 7.67
C SER A 21 6.15 2.87 6.68
N SER A 22 7.33 2.27 6.72
CA SER A 22 7.66 1.05 5.97
C SER A 22 7.87 -0.09 6.96
N CYS A 23 7.36 -1.28 6.64
CA CYS A 23 7.73 -2.50 7.35
C CYS A 23 9.01 -3.04 6.71
N GLU A 24 10.08 -3.17 7.49
CA GLU A 24 11.34 -3.77 7.03
C GLU A 24 11.32 -5.31 7.08
N VAL A 25 10.29 -5.88 7.72
CA VAL A 25 10.08 -7.33 7.85
C VAL A 25 8.84 -7.70 7.02
N ASP A 26 9.04 -8.49 5.97
CA ASP A 26 8.01 -8.93 5.00
C ASP A 26 7.24 -10.18 5.49
N ASP A 27 6.99 -10.29 6.79
CA ASP A 27 6.18 -11.41 7.32
C ASP A 27 4.69 -11.21 7.00
N ASP A 28 4.24 -9.95 6.96
CA ASP A 28 2.83 -9.58 6.76
C ASP A 28 2.50 -9.15 5.32
N SER A 29 3.46 -9.20 4.38
CA SER A 29 3.22 -8.78 2.99
C SER A 29 2.84 -7.29 2.82
N ILE A 30 3.29 -6.41 3.72
CA ILE A 30 3.00 -4.96 3.72
C ILE A 30 4.25 -4.18 3.31
N ASP A 31 4.19 -3.49 2.17
CA ASP A 31 5.31 -2.66 1.70
C ASP A 31 5.31 -1.27 2.37
N ILE A 32 4.13 -0.68 2.57
CA ILE A 32 3.99 0.69 3.07
C ILE A 32 2.68 0.89 3.83
N THR A 33 2.73 1.64 4.92
CA THR A 33 1.56 2.05 5.70
C THR A 33 1.44 3.57 5.66
N ILE A 34 0.23 4.06 5.42
CA ILE A 34 -0.12 5.48 5.49
C ILE A 34 -0.99 5.70 6.73
N GLU A 35 -0.57 6.60 7.60
CA GLU A 35 -1.28 6.95 8.83
C GLU A 35 -1.74 8.41 8.78
N GLY A 36 -3.02 8.60 9.08
CA GLY A 36 -3.59 9.90 9.35
C GLY A 36 -3.57 10.20 10.85
N THR A 37 -3.18 11.42 11.21
CA THR A 37 -3.19 11.90 12.60
C THR A 37 -3.86 13.25 12.69
N GLY A 38 -4.48 13.57 13.83
CA GLY A 38 -5.05 14.91 14.07
C GLY A 38 -6.52 15.08 13.66
N PHE A 39 -7.23 13.98 13.41
CA PHE A 39 -8.68 13.99 13.17
C PHE A 39 -9.44 14.16 14.50
N ASN A 40 -9.41 15.36 15.07
CA ASN A 40 -9.97 15.65 16.40
C ASN A 40 -11.51 15.78 16.45
N ASN A 41 -12.22 15.47 15.36
CA ASN A 41 -13.69 15.55 15.31
C ASN A 41 -14.31 14.49 14.38
N SER A 42 -13.62 13.35 14.21
CA SER A 42 -14.04 12.22 13.35
C SER A 42 -14.27 10.98 14.20
N LEU A 43 -15.16 10.08 13.74
CA LEU A 43 -15.33 8.73 14.31
C LEU A 43 -14.00 7.96 14.39
N PHE A 44 -13.07 8.24 13.46
CA PHE A 44 -11.75 7.64 13.44
C PHE A 44 -10.69 8.71 13.70
N ARG A 45 -10.03 8.61 14.85
CA ARG A 45 -8.99 9.54 15.30
C ARG A 45 -7.69 9.40 14.50
N ASN A 46 -7.29 8.15 14.23
CA ASN A 46 -6.03 7.81 13.56
C ASN A 46 -6.27 6.73 12.49
N PRO A 47 -6.80 7.08 11.30
CA PRO A 47 -6.98 6.10 10.24
C PRO A 47 -5.62 5.58 9.75
N LYS A 48 -5.55 4.28 9.44
CA LYS A 48 -4.37 3.63 8.87
C LYS A 48 -4.76 2.81 7.65
N ILE A 49 -3.90 2.82 6.64
CA ILE A 49 -4.05 2.04 5.42
C ILE A 49 -2.74 1.33 5.14
N ASP A 50 -2.78 0.00 5.12
CA ASP A 50 -1.66 -0.85 4.73
C ASP A 50 -1.76 -1.19 3.25
N ILE A 51 -0.63 -1.07 2.53
CA ILE A 51 -0.57 -1.16 1.09
C ILE A 51 0.53 -2.15 0.69
N GLN A 52 0.16 -3.12 -0.14
CA GLN A 52 1.10 -4.00 -0.84
C GLN A 52 1.29 -3.53 -2.29
N LEU A 53 2.54 -3.33 -2.70
CA LEU A 53 2.95 -2.87 -4.01
C LEU A 53 3.33 -4.06 -4.90
N LYS A 54 2.45 -4.38 -5.84
CA LYS A 54 2.74 -5.35 -6.90
C LYS A 54 3.10 -4.65 -8.20
N SER A 55 4.09 -5.17 -8.91
CA SER A 55 4.46 -4.71 -10.23
C SER A 55 4.60 -5.91 -11.17
N THR A 56 3.91 -5.88 -12.30
CA THR A 56 4.03 -6.92 -13.34
C THR A 56 4.10 -6.28 -14.72
N LYS A 57 4.96 -6.83 -15.58
CA LYS A 57 5.06 -6.44 -17.00
C LYS A 57 3.97 -7.11 -17.86
N ASN A 58 3.43 -8.24 -17.39
CA ASN A 58 2.45 -9.06 -18.11
C ASN A 58 1.08 -9.03 -17.42
N PHE A 59 0.48 -7.84 -17.32
CA PHE A 59 -0.88 -7.71 -16.78
C PHE A 59 -1.93 -8.08 -17.85
N LYS A 60 -3.04 -8.69 -17.42
CA LYS A 60 -4.22 -8.89 -18.26
C LYS A 60 -5.26 -7.84 -17.87
N LEU A 61 -5.65 -7.01 -18.83
CA LEU A 61 -6.74 -6.07 -18.66
C LEU A 61 -8.06 -6.80 -18.98
N LYS A 62 -8.97 -6.91 -18.01
CA LYS A 62 -10.32 -7.45 -18.23
C LYS A 62 -11.32 -6.43 -17.74
N ASN A 63 -12.21 -5.97 -18.62
CA ASN A 63 -13.25 -4.98 -18.29
C ASN A 63 -12.70 -3.70 -17.62
N ASN A 64 -11.56 -3.18 -18.10
CA ASN A 64 -10.87 -2.03 -17.50
C ASN A 64 -10.35 -2.25 -16.08
N ILE A 65 -10.34 -3.50 -15.59
CA ILE A 65 -9.77 -3.91 -14.32
C ILE A 65 -8.44 -4.62 -14.60
N ILE A 66 -7.41 -4.20 -13.88
CA ILE A 66 -6.12 -4.89 -13.86
C ILE A 66 -6.23 -5.97 -12.79
N THR A 67 -6.25 -7.24 -13.19
CA THR A 67 -6.31 -8.37 -12.25
C THR A 67 -4.93 -8.97 -12.05
N TYR A 68 -4.52 -9.12 -10.79
CA TYR A 68 -3.33 -9.85 -10.40
C TYR A 68 -3.73 -11.05 -9.54
N PRO A 69 -3.49 -12.30 -9.97
CA PRO A 69 -3.79 -13.46 -9.14
C PRO A 69 -2.81 -13.52 -7.97
N LEU A 70 -3.32 -13.44 -6.75
CA LEU A 70 -2.54 -13.75 -5.55
C LEU A 70 -2.44 -15.27 -5.45
N VAL A 71 -1.25 -15.81 -5.72
CA VAL A 71 -0.98 -17.22 -5.45
C VAL A 71 -0.79 -17.35 -3.94
N MET A 72 -1.82 -17.79 -3.24
CA MET A 72 -1.64 -18.33 -1.89
C MET A 72 -1.08 -19.74 -2.04
N THR A 73 0.21 -19.93 -1.78
CA THR A 73 0.76 -21.27 -1.57
C THR A 73 0.06 -21.88 -0.37
N PRO A 74 -0.68 -23.00 -0.52
CA PRO A 74 -1.19 -23.71 0.64
C PRO A 74 0.02 -24.33 1.35
N THR A 75 0.29 -23.89 2.58
CA THR A 75 1.14 -24.63 3.50
C THR A 75 0.42 -25.91 3.88
N TYR A 76 0.93 -27.05 3.39
CA TYR A 76 0.61 -28.39 3.86
C TYR A 76 1.32 -28.69 5.17
#